data_AF-X0QZT8-F1
#
_entry.id   AF-X0QZT8-F1
#
_cell.length_a   1.000
_cell.length_b   1.000
_cell.length_c   1.000
_cell.angle_alpha   90.00
_cell.angle_beta   90.00
_cell.angle_gamma   90.00
#
_symmetry.space_group_name_H-M   'P 1'
#
loop_
_entity.id
_entity.type
_entity.pdbx_description
1 polymer ?
#
loop_
_entity_poly.entity_id
_entity_poly.type
_entity_poly.pdbx_seq_one_letter_code
_entity_poly.pdbx_strand_id
1 'polypeptide(L)'
;MPKKYCSDVNKIKDYIAAGDVMQVVPAQRLTADYTGDSLAVYRALRYLNPSPYLFLVHGYTLDDHKRFDIIGASPEIYPVSKMAR
;
A
#
# COMPACT_ATOMS: atom_id res chain seq x y z
N MET A 1 -5.87 17.01 -8.80
CA MET A 1 -6.25 16.07 -7.71
C MET A 1 -7.76 15.85 -7.74
N PRO A 2 -8.26 14.65 -7.40
CA PRO A 2 -9.70 14.39 -7.38
C PRO A 2 -10.41 15.32 -6.39
N LYS A 3 -11.47 16.01 -6.82
CA LYS A 3 -12.22 16.98 -5.98
C LYS A 3 -12.64 16.40 -4.63
N LYS A 4 -13.01 15.11 -4.61
CA LYS A 4 -13.40 14.39 -3.39
C LYS A 4 -12.27 14.30 -2.36
N TYR A 5 -11.05 13.91 -2.78
CA TYR A 5 -9.92 13.76 -1.86
C TYR A 5 -9.58 15.08 -1.16
N CYS A 6 -9.61 16.20 -1.90
CA CYS A 6 -9.40 17.52 -1.32
C CYS A 6 -10.50 17.90 -0.31
N SER A 7 -11.75 17.57 -0.61
CA SER A 7 -12.88 17.80 0.32
C SER A 7 -12.72 16.97 1.59
N ASP A 8 -12.33 15.70 1.48
CA ASP A 8 -12.10 14.81 2.63
C ASP A 8 -10.96 15.36 3.51
N VAL A 9 -9.87 15.85 2.90
CA VAL A 9 -8.75 16.49 3.61
C VAL A 9 -9.20 17.73 4.38
N ASN A 10 -10.05 18.58 3.80
CA ASN A 10 -10.56 19.76 4.50
C ASN A 10 -11.42 19.36 5.71
N LYS A 11 -12.29 18.37 5.56
CA LYS A 11 -13.09 17.83 6.66
C LYS A 11 -12.20 17.28 7.79
N ILE A 12 -11.13 16.58 7.46
CA ILE A 12 -10.14 16.08 8.43
C ILE A 12 -9.48 17.23 9.20
N LYS A 13 -9.15 18.34 8.53
CA LYS A 13 -8.57 19.51 9.20
C LYS A 13 -9.55 20.12 10.22
N ASP A 14 -10.84 20.16 9.89
CA ASP A 14 -11.86 20.65 10.82
C ASP A 14 -11.93 19.76 12.08
N TYR A 15 -11.85 18.44 11.92
CA TYR A 15 -11.78 17.50 13.05
C TYR A 15 -10.51 17.67 13.90
N ILE A 16 -9.36 17.93 13.28
CA ILE A 16 -8.12 18.22 14.01
C ILE A 16 -8.26 19.53 14.80
N ALA A 17 -8.84 20.56 14.18
CA ALA A 17 -9.06 21.86 14.83
C ALA A 17 -10.08 21.80 15.98
N ALA A 18 -11.11 20.96 15.86
CA ALA A 18 -12.07 20.68 16.92
C ALA A 18 -11.47 19.88 18.09
N GLY A 19 -10.29 19.27 17.90
CA GLY A 19 -9.60 18.47 18.92
C GLY A 19 -9.98 16.99 18.91
N ASP A 20 -10.71 16.51 17.91
CA ASP A 20 -11.19 15.12 17.86
C ASP A 20 -10.04 14.12 17.60
N VAL A 21 -9.04 14.51 16.81
CA VAL A 21 -7.86 13.71 16.47
C VAL A 21 -6.63 14.59 16.26
N MET A 22 -5.44 14.06 16.53
CA MET A 22 -4.18 14.79 16.27
C MET A 22 -3.73 14.69 14.81
N GLN A 23 -3.86 13.51 14.19
CA GLN A 23 -3.42 13.26 12.83
C GLN A 23 -4.27 12.16 12.17
N VAL A 24 -4.50 12.30 10.87
CA VAL A 24 -5.11 11.27 10.01
C VAL A 24 -4.26 11.12 8.76
N VAL A 25 -4.03 9.88 8.32
CA VAL A 25 -3.31 9.56 7.08
C VAL A 25 -4.32 9.04 6.05
N PRO A 26 -5.00 9.93 5.28
CA PRO A 26 -5.95 9.50 4.28
C PRO A 26 -5.23 8.82 3.10
N ALA A 27 -5.85 7.79 2.55
CA ALA A 27 -5.39 7.10 1.36
C ALA A 27 -6.53 6.93 0.36
N GLN A 28 -6.20 6.79 -0.92
CA GLN A 28 -7.15 6.44 -1.96
C GLN A 28 -6.61 5.27 -2.78
N ARG A 29 -7.51 4.37 -3.20
CA ARG A 29 -7.15 3.25 -4.05
C ARG A 29 -7.14 3.70 -5.51
N LEU A 30 -6.02 3.46 -6.19
CA LEU A 30 -5.92 3.59 -7.63
C LEU A 30 -5.96 2.19 -8.26
N THR A 31 -6.60 2.07 -9.41
CA THR A 31 -6.77 0.81 -10.14
C THR A 31 -6.55 1.06 -11.63
N ALA A 32 -5.87 0.13 -12.30
CA ALA A 32 -5.70 0.12 -13.73
C ALA A 32 -5.70 -1.33 -14.21
N ASP A 33 -6.19 -1.57 -15.43
CA ASP A 33 -6.11 -2.89 -16.05
C ASP A 33 -4.66 -3.21 -16.40
N TYR A 34 -4.26 -4.45 -16.16
CA TYR A 34 -2.91 -4.92 -16.43
C TYR A 34 -2.93 -6.31 -17.04
N THR A 35 -2.18 -6.48 -18.13
CA THR A 35 -1.93 -7.77 -18.78
C THR A 35 -0.43 -8.02 -18.79
N GLY A 36 0.03 -9.06 -18.12
CA GLY A 36 1.44 -9.44 -18.05
C GLY A 36 1.75 -10.27 -16.81
N ASP A 37 3.00 -10.68 -16.66
CA ASP A 37 3.44 -11.49 -15.53
C ASP A 37 3.83 -10.61 -14.33
N SER A 38 3.41 -11.05 -13.15
CA SER A 38 3.76 -10.49 -11.85
C SER A 38 5.26 -10.30 -11.64
N LEU A 39 6.11 -11.22 -12.12
CA LEU A 39 7.56 -11.11 -12.01
C LEU A 39 8.11 -9.93 -12.83
N ALA A 40 7.48 -9.60 -13.96
CA ALA A 40 7.88 -8.44 -14.76
C ALA A 40 7.65 -7.13 -14.00
N VAL A 41 6.49 -7.01 -13.34
CA VAL A 41 6.17 -5.85 -12.49
C VAL A 41 7.13 -5.75 -11.31
N TYR A 42 7.41 -6.88 -10.64
CA TYR A 42 8.39 -6.93 -9.55
C TYR A 42 9.79 -6.47 -9.98
N ARG A 43 10.27 -6.93 -11.14
CA ARG A 43 11.58 -6.53 -11.69
C ARG A 43 11.63 -5.05 -12.02
N ALA A 44 10.56 -4.51 -12.61
CA ALA A 44 10.47 -3.08 -12.90
C ALA A 44 10.48 -2.24 -11.60
N LEU A 45 9.70 -2.64 -10.59
CA LEU A 45 9.69 -2.00 -9.27
C LEU A 45 11.06 -2.05 -8.60
N ARG A 46 11.76 -3.18 -8.66
CA ARG A 46 13.12 -3.33 -8.11
C ARG A 46 14.14 -2.39 -8.72
N TYR A 47 14.00 -2.14 -10.02
CA TYR A 47 14.90 -1.24 -10.74
C TYR A 47 14.58 0.23 -10.45
N LEU A 48 13.29 0.59 -10.46
CA LEU A 48 12.84 1.98 -10.29
C LEU A 48 12.86 2.47 -8.85
N ASN A 49 12.54 1.59 -7.88
CA ASN A 49 12.46 1.92 -6.46
C ASN A 49 13.13 0.81 -5.62
N PRO A 50 14.48 0.76 -5.60
CA PRO A 50 15.20 -0.19 -4.77
C PRO A 50 14.91 0.10 -3.31
N SER A 51 14.34 -0.87 -2.62
CA SER A 51 13.76 -0.71 -1.29
C SER A 51 14.23 -1.85 -0.37
N PRO A 52 14.37 -1.63 0.94
CA PRO A 52 14.78 -2.67 1.89
C PRO A 52 13.83 -3.87 1.92
N TYR A 53 12.54 -3.69 1.64
CA TYR A 53 11.55 -4.78 1.55
C TYR A 53 10.92 -4.87 0.17
N LEU A 54 11.50 -5.70 -0.67
CA LEU A 54 10.88 -6.16 -1.90
C LEU A 54 10.24 -7.52 -1.73
N PHE A 55 9.02 -7.68 -2.23
CA PHE A 55 8.32 -8.95 -2.18
C PHE A 55 7.43 -9.17 -3.41
N LEU A 56 7.30 -10.45 -3.77
CA LEU A 56 6.34 -11.01 -4.70
C LEU A 56 5.72 -12.22 -3.99
N VAL A 57 4.42 -12.17 -3.73
CA VAL A 57 3.69 -13.22 -3.01
C VAL A 57 2.57 -13.72 -3.90
N HIS A 58 2.52 -15.03 -4.11
CA HIS A 58 1.45 -15.70 -4.84
C HIS A 58 0.42 -16.24 -3.84
N GLY A 59 -0.86 -15.98 -4.07
CA GLY A 59 -1.95 -16.40 -3.20
C GLY A 59 -3.16 -16.87 -3.99
N TYR A 60 -4.08 -17.49 -3.24
CA TYR A 60 -5.39 -17.89 -3.74
C TYR A 60 -6.43 -17.37 -2.76
N THR A 61 -7.53 -16.84 -3.28
CA THR A 61 -8.70 -16.48 -2.48
C THR A 61 -9.29 -17.72 -1.81
N LEU A 62 -9.97 -17.53 -0.69
CA LEU A 62 -10.49 -18.63 0.13
C LEU A 62 -11.81 -19.20 -0.39
N ASP A 63 -12.60 -18.35 -1.04
CA ASP A 63 -13.96 -18.63 -1.50
C ASP A 63 -13.99 -19.29 -2.88
N ASP A 64 -13.29 -18.74 -3.86
CA ASP A 64 -13.32 -19.21 -5.25
C ASP A 64 -11.96 -19.76 -5.75
N HIS A 65 -10.96 -19.89 -4.87
CA HIS A 65 -9.61 -20.36 -5.20
C HIS A 65 -8.97 -19.61 -6.40
N LYS A 66 -9.35 -18.36 -6.59
CA LYS A 66 -8.81 -17.50 -7.63
C LYS A 66 -7.41 -17.04 -7.25
N ARG A 67 -6.48 -17.21 -8.19
CA ARG A 67 -5.11 -16.74 -8.02
C ARG A 67 -5.06 -15.21 -7.96
N PHE A 68 -4.25 -14.69 -7.05
CA PHE A 68 -3.82 -13.30 -7.03
C PHE A 68 -2.35 -13.20 -6.66
N ASP A 69 -1.72 -12.10 -7.03
CA ASP A 69 -0.32 -11.82 -6.71
C ASP A 69 -0.23 -10.48 -5.97
N ILE A 70 0.59 -10.42 -4.91
CA ILE A 70 0.91 -9.20 -4.18
C ILE A 70 2.36 -8.82 -4.48
N ILE A 71 2.57 -7.58 -4.91
CA ILE A 71 3.88 -7.06 -5.33
C ILE A 71 4.11 -5.74 -4.61
N GLY A 72 5.28 -5.56 -4.01
CA GLY A 72 5.59 -4.33 -3.27
C GLY A 72 7.08 -4.08 -3.06
N ALA A 73 7.38 -2.82 -2.73
CA ALA A 73 8.72 -2.30 -2.47
C ALA A 73 8.65 -1.31 -1.29
N SER A 74 8.39 -1.81 -0.07
CA SER A 74 8.14 -0.95 1.12
C SER A 74 9.43 -0.35 1.68
N PRO A 75 9.59 0.99 1.67
CA PRO A 75 10.80 1.64 2.18
C PRO A 75 10.91 1.60 3.70
N GLU A 76 9.81 1.34 4.42
CA GLU A 76 9.75 1.37 5.87
C GLU A 76 9.80 -0.03 6.48
N ILE A 77 10.60 -0.16 7.54
CA ILE A 77 10.74 -1.36 8.37
C ILE A 77 9.63 -1.36 9.41
N TYR A 78 8.82 -2.43 9.45
CA TYR A 78 8.06 -2.73 10.67
C TYR A 78 8.99 -3.43 11.68
N PRO A 79 9.00 -3.06 12.97
CA PRO A 79 9.93 -3.62 13.94
C PRO A 79 9.86 -5.15 13.98
N VAL A 80 10.99 -5.80 13.72
CA VAL A 80 11.13 -7.25 13.85
C VAL A 80 11.62 -7.54 15.26
N SER A 81 10.81 -8.25 16.06
CA SER A 81 11.30 -8.76 17.34
C SER A 81 12.31 -9.89 17.05
N LYS A 82 13.58 -9.64 17.36
CA LYS A 82 14.52 -10.75 17.53
C LYS A 82 14.14 -11.45 18.84
N MET A 83 13.57 -12.64 18.72
CA MET A 83 13.41 -13.53 19.85
C MET A 83 14.82 -13.78 20.41
N ALA A 84 15.09 -13.28 21.62
CA ALA A 84 16.35 -13.53 22.30
C ALA A 84 16.53 -15.04 22.40
N ARG A 85 17.68 -15.54 21.94
CA ARG A 85 18.08 -16.93 22.14
C ARG A 85 18.28 -17.20 23.63
#